data_AF-A0A7J7S549-F1
#
_entry.id   AF-A0A7J7S549-F1
#
_cell.length_a   1.000
_cell.length_b   1.000
_cell.length_c   1.000
_cell.angle_alpha   90.00
_cell.angle_beta   90.00
_cell.angle_gamma   90.00
#
_symmetry.space_group_name_H-M   'P 1'
#
loop_
_entity.id
_entity.type
_entity.pdbx_description
1 polymer ?
#
loop_
_entity_poly.entity_id
_entity_poly.type
_entity_poly.pdbx_seq_one_letter_code
_entity_poly.pdbx_strand_id
1 'polypeptide(L)'
;MVERVIRLFKNEVTAKLSHFRECINHGDLNDHNILVEPCEPASGDPAFRVSGILDFEDMSYGCYVFEVAIAIMYMMIESRDPVGVGGHVLAGFESVVPLTPAERGALFLLVCGRFCQSLVMAAHSCRLHPENAEYLMITAKTGWRHLQRMLALGRAAVEETWFRTARSYGSGDSV
;
A
#
# COMPACT_ATOMS: atom_id res chain seq x y z
N MET A 1 -13.65 5.20 13.69
CA MET A 1 -12.29 4.87 13.20
C MET A 1 -11.96 5.62 11.92
N VAL A 2 -12.71 5.39 10.83
CA VAL A 2 -12.54 6.05 9.54
C VAL A 2 -12.53 7.58 9.64
N GLU A 3 -13.49 8.18 10.33
CA GLU A 3 -13.54 9.64 10.53
C GLU A 3 -12.28 10.21 11.17
N ARG A 4 -11.66 9.47 12.11
CA ARG A 4 -10.40 9.87 12.75
C ARG A 4 -9.27 9.89 11.72
N VAL A 5 -9.17 8.85 10.88
CA VAL A 5 -8.15 8.79 9.82
C VAL A 5 -8.35 9.92 8.81
N ILE A 6 -9.58 10.18 8.37
CA ILE A 6 -9.91 11.28 7.45
C ILE A 6 -9.51 12.63 8.06
N ARG A 7 -9.79 12.86 9.35
CA ARG A 7 -9.40 14.09 10.03
C ARG A 7 -7.88 14.26 10.10
N LEU A 8 -7.16 13.20 10.46
CA LEU A 8 -5.69 13.22 10.49
C LEU A 8 -5.11 13.46 9.09
N PHE A 9 -5.67 12.81 8.05
CA PHE A 9 -5.25 13.01 6.67
C PHE A 9 -5.38 14.47 6.25
N LYS A 10 -6.55 15.09 6.48
CA LYS A 10 -6.78 16.51 6.18
C LYS A 10 -5.79 17.43 6.89
N ASN A 11 -5.48 17.13 8.15
CA ASN A 11 -4.62 18.00 8.96
C ASN A 11 -3.12 17.81 8.69
N GLU A 12 -2.68 16.58 8.42
CA GLU A 12 -1.25 16.23 8.36
C GLU A 12 -0.73 15.98 6.94
N VAL A 13 -1.57 15.45 6.05
CA VAL A 13 -1.17 15.07 4.68
C VAL A 13 -1.46 16.20 3.72
N THR A 14 -2.70 16.74 3.72
CA THR A 14 -3.09 17.81 2.78
C THR A 14 -2.20 19.05 2.91
N ALA A 15 -1.79 19.40 4.14
CA ALA A 15 -0.88 20.51 4.41
C ALA A 15 0.54 20.31 3.85
N LYS A 16 0.92 19.08 3.50
CA LYS A 16 2.26 18.72 3.01
C LYS A 16 2.31 18.35 1.54
N LEU A 17 1.18 18.31 0.83
CA LEU A 17 1.11 17.84 -0.57
C LEU A 17 2.10 18.55 -1.49
N SER A 18 2.31 19.86 -1.31
CA SER A 18 3.28 20.64 -2.10
C SER A 18 4.74 20.23 -1.89
N HIS A 19 5.04 19.37 -0.91
CA HIS A 19 6.36 18.83 -0.63
C HIS A 19 6.52 17.39 -1.10
N PHE A 20 5.48 16.78 -1.68
CA PHE A 20 5.55 15.45 -2.26
C PHE A 20 5.87 15.55 -3.75
N ARG A 21 6.54 14.54 -4.30
CA ARG A 21 6.83 14.50 -5.73
C ARG A 21 5.57 14.08 -6.47
N GLU A 22 5.22 14.87 -7.47
CA GLU A 22 4.07 14.62 -8.33
C GLU A 22 4.38 13.50 -9.33
N CYS A 23 3.35 12.71 -9.68
CA CYS A 23 3.43 11.71 -10.74
C CYS A 23 2.07 11.45 -11.36
N ILE A 24 2.09 10.66 -12.43
CA ILE A 24 0.89 9.98 -12.89
C ILE A 24 0.75 8.70 -12.06
N ASN A 25 -0.33 8.63 -11.29
CA ASN A 25 -0.70 7.48 -10.50
C ASN A 25 -1.46 6.47 -11.37
N HIS A 26 -1.21 5.17 -11.15
CA HIS A 26 -2.07 4.09 -11.62
C HIS A 26 -3.44 4.15 -10.93
N GLY A 27 -3.44 4.46 -9.63
CA GLY A 27 -4.67 4.66 -8.83
C GLY A 27 -5.28 3.37 -8.25
N ASP A 28 -5.08 2.23 -8.90
CA ASP A 28 -5.56 0.93 -8.41
C ASP A 28 -4.59 -0.26 -8.61
N LEU A 29 -3.33 -0.09 -8.19
CA LEU A 29 -2.31 -1.13 -8.31
C LEU A 29 -2.50 -2.23 -7.23
N ASN A 30 -3.54 -3.04 -7.40
CA ASN A 30 -3.86 -4.21 -6.57
C ASN A 30 -3.26 -5.50 -7.16
N ASP A 31 -3.38 -6.61 -6.44
CA ASP A 31 -2.83 -7.92 -6.82
C ASP A 31 -3.44 -8.53 -8.10
N HIS A 32 -4.70 -8.20 -8.41
CA HIS A 32 -5.34 -8.62 -9.67
C HIS A 32 -4.83 -7.84 -10.90
N ASN A 33 -4.27 -6.65 -10.69
CA ASN A 33 -3.78 -5.77 -11.75
C ASN A 33 -2.29 -5.95 -12.05
N ILE A 34 -1.62 -6.91 -11.40
CA ILE A 34 -0.20 -7.23 -11.61
C ILE A 34 -0.08 -8.63 -12.22
N LEU A 35 0.51 -8.70 -13.41
CA LEU A 35 0.87 -9.96 -14.05
C LEU A 35 2.27 -10.36 -13.63
N VAL A 36 2.42 -11.64 -13.26
CA VAL A 36 3.71 -12.22 -12.89
C VAL A 36 3.99 -13.46 -13.73
N GLU A 37 5.27 -13.66 -14.06
CA GLU A 37 5.74 -14.86 -14.74
C GLU A 37 6.83 -15.54 -13.91
N PRO A 38 6.90 -16.89 -13.91
CA PRO A 38 8.01 -17.61 -13.29
C PRO A 38 9.34 -17.18 -13.92
N CYS A 39 10.37 -17.01 -13.10
CA CYS A 39 11.74 -16.79 -13.56
C CYS A 39 12.71 -17.72 -12.84
N GLU A 40 13.95 -17.80 -13.35
CA GLU A 40 14.94 -18.68 -12.76
C GLU A 40 15.26 -18.27 -11.32
N PRO A 41 15.14 -19.18 -10.34
CA PRO A 41 15.33 -18.85 -8.95
C PRO A 41 16.81 -18.71 -8.58
N ALA A 42 17.16 -17.60 -7.95
CA ALA A 42 18.53 -17.37 -7.47
C ALA A 42 18.89 -18.22 -6.23
N SER A 43 17.90 -18.69 -5.46
CA SER A 43 18.09 -19.29 -4.14
C SER A 43 17.22 -20.53 -3.85
N GLY A 44 16.71 -21.19 -4.89
CA GLY A 44 15.93 -22.45 -4.75
C GLY A 44 14.44 -22.28 -4.41
N ASP A 45 14.01 -21.09 -4.00
CA ASP A 45 12.60 -20.73 -3.87
C ASP A 45 12.03 -20.25 -5.22
N PRO A 46 10.75 -20.52 -5.56
CA PRO A 46 10.15 -20.03 -6.79
C PRO A 46 10.29 -18.51 -6.92
N ALA A 47 10.95 -18.08 -7.99
CA ALA A 47 11.10 -16.67 -8.30
C ALA A 47 10.07 -16.26 -9.36
N PHE A 48 9.51 -15.07 -9.18
CA PHE A 48 8.58 -14.46 -10.12
C PHE A 48 9.08 -13.07 -10.47
N ARG A 49 8.87 -12.67 -11.73
CA ARG A 49 9.07 -11.29 -12.17
C ARG A 49 7.75 -10.70 -12.65
N VAL A 50 7.56 -9.40 -12.43
CA VAL A 50 6.41 -8.68 -12.97
C VAL A 50 6.56 -8.60 -14.49
N SER A 51 5.56 -9.11 -15.21
CA SER A 51 5.54 -9.15 -16.68
C SER A 51 4.59 -8.12 -17.28
N GLY A 52 3.68 -7.55 -16.48
CA GLY A 52 2.75 -6.53 -16.94
C GLY A 52 1.93 -5.91 -15.81
N ILE A 53 1.34 -4.75 -16.14
CA ILE A 53 0.36 -4.04 -15.30
C ILE A 53 -0.88 -3.83 -16.16
N LEU A 54 -2.05 -4.05 -15.57
CA LEU A 54 -3.35 -3.93 -16.22
C LEU A 54 -4.19 -2.83 -15.59
N ASP A 55 -5.26 -2.45 -16.29
CA ASP A 55 -6.36 -1.64 -15.75
C ASP A 55 -6.01 -0.20 -15.36
N PHE A 56 -5.77 0.61 -16.38
CA PHE A 56 -5.36 2.01 -16.27
C PHE A 56 -6.54 2.99 -16.19
N GLU A 57 -7.76 2.53 -15.92
CA GLU A 57 -8.95 3.40 -15.97
C GLU A 57 -9.00 4.44 -14.84
N ASP A 58 -8.38 4.14 -13.70
CA ASP A 58 -8.29 4.99 -12.51
C ASP A 58 -7.05 5.91 -12.48
N MET A 59 -6.35 6.02 -13.62
CA MET A 59 -5.16 6.86 -13.70
C MET A 59 -5.48 8.33 -13.40
N SER A 60 -4.63 8.94 -12.58
CA SER A 60 -4.81 10.33 -12.17
C SER A 60 -3.47 11.01 -11.95
N TYR A 61 -3.46 12.33 -11.96
CA TYR A 61 -2.29 13.10 -11.54
C TYR A 61 -2.32 13.28 -10.02
N GLY A 62 -1.26 12.85 -9.35
CA GLY A 62 -1.15 12.87 -7.90
C GLY A 62 0.30 12.78 -7.43
N CYS A 63 0.58 12.03 -6.36
CA CYS A 63 1.91 11.96 -5.76
C CYS A 63 2.47 10.54 -5.78
N TYR A 64 3.78 10.39 -5.96
CA TYR A 64 4.46 9.08 -5.98
C TYR A 64 4.19 8.25 -4.73
N VAL A 65 4.13 8.91 -3.57
CA VAL A 65 3.89 8.23 -2.29
C VAL A 65 2.50 7.57 -2.20
N PHE A 66 1.56 7.95 -3.06
CA PHE A 66 0.25 7.30 -3.11
C PHE A 66 0.34 5.89 -3.74
N GLU A 67 1.17 5.68 -4.76
CA GLU A 67 1.36 4.35 -5.37
C GLU A 67 1.87 3.35 -4.33
N VAL A 68 2.93 3.70 -3.61
CA VAL A 68 3.49 2.83 -2.58
C VAL A 68 2.49 2.57 -1.44
N ALA A 69 1.66 3.55 -1.08
CA ALA A 69 0.63 3.35 -0.06
C ALA A 69 -0.48 2.39 -0.54
N ILE A 70 -0.86 2.46 -1.83
CA ILE A 70 -1.82 1.55 -2.45
C ILE A 70 -1.24 0.13 -2.50
N ALA A 71 -0.04 -0.03 -3.04
CA ALA A 71 0.64 -1.32 -3.15
C ALA A 71 0.85 -1.97 -1.78
N ILE A 72 1.30 -1.21 -0.78
CA ILE A 72 1.41 -1.71 0.61
C ILE A 72 0.05 -2.22 1.06
N MET A 73 -1.01 -1.40 1.02
CA MET A 73 -2.33 -1.78 1.52
C MET A 73 -2.83 -3.11 0.95
N TYR A 74 -2.77 -3.30 -0.37
CA TYR A 74 -3.20 -4.56 -0.99
C TYR A 74 -2.30 -5.73 -0.63
N MET A 75 -0.98 -5.55 -0.56
CA MET A 75 -0.09 -6.60 -0.08
C MET A 75 -0.35 -6.96 1.40
N MET A 76 -0.80 -6.01 2.22
CA MET A 76 -1.22 -6.31 3.60
C MET A 76 -2.47 -7.19 3.66
N ILE A 77 -3.37 -7.12 2.66
CA ILE A 77 -4.58 -7.94 2.58
C ILE A 77 -4.21 -9.41 2.28
N GLU A 78 -3.29 -9.61 1.34
CA GLU A 78 -2.89 -10.93 0.85
C GLU A 78 -1.84 -11.63 1.74
N SER A 79 -1.02 -10.86 2.46
CA SER A 79 0.10 -11.40 3.23
C SER A 79 -0.33 -12.09 4.54
N ARG A 80 0.37 -13.18 4.87
CA ARG A 80 0.32 -13.83 6.20
C ARG A 80 0.97 -13.00 7.30
N ASP A 81 1.88 -12.09 6.95
CA ASP A 81 2.39 -11.03 7.83
C ASP A 81 1.95 -9.66 7.28
N PRO A 82 0.71 -9.23 7.61
CA PRO A 82 0.13 -8.01 7.08
C PRO A 82 0.92 -6.75 7.41
N VAL A 83 1.57 -6.67 8.57
CA VAL A 83 2.31 -5.45 8.93
C VAL A 83 3.71 -5.52 8.34
N GLY A 84 4.41 -6.64 8.45
CA GLY A 84 5.79 -6.76 7.95
C GLY A 84 5.92 -6.59 6.43
N VAL A 85 4.91 -7.03 5.66
CA VAL A 85 4.94 -6.94 4.18
C VAL A 85 5.16 -5.53 3.65
N GLY A 86 4.67 -4.51 4.36
CA GLY A 86 4.85 -3.12 3.94
C GLY A 86 6.33 -2.71 3.85
N GLY A 87 7.19 -3.31 4.68
CA GLY A 87 8.64 -3.07 4.60
C GLY A 87 9.31 -3.70 3.37
N HIS A 88 8.83 -4.86 2.92
CA HIS A 88 9.32 -5.52 1.71
C HIS A 88 8.91 -4.75 0.44
N VAL A 89 7.65 -4.32 0.37
CA VAL A 89 7.16 -3.46 -0.72
C VAL A 89 7.93 -2.14 -0.75
N LEU A 90 8.13 -1.52 0.41
CA LEU A 90 8.90 -0.28 0.50
C LEU A 90 10.35 -0.46 0.05
N ALA A 91 10.99 -1.57 0.39
CA ALA A 91 12.36 -1.88 -0.06
C ALA A 91 12.45 -1.93 -1.60
N GLY A 92 11.52 -2.64 -2.25
CA GLY A 92 11.48 -2.75 -3.70
C GLY A 92 11.12 -1.44 -4.39
N PHE A 93 10.25 -0.62 -3.79
CA PHE A 93 9.91 0.69 -4.34
C PHE A 93 11.08 1.68 -4.22
N GLU A 94 11.71 1.75 -3.04
CA GLU A 94 12.82 2.70 -2.78
C GLU A 94 14.12 2.33 -3.47
N SER A 95 14.30 1.09 -3.96
CA SER A 95 15.45 0.72 -4.78
C SER A 95 15.44 1.39 -6.17
N VAL A 96 14.26 1.82 -6.63
CA VAL A 96 14.09 2.54 -7.90
C VAL A 96 13.81 4.03 -7.65
N VAL A 97 12.88 4.33 -6.74
CA VAL A 97 12.45 5.69 -6.42
C VAL A 97 12.46 5.89 -4.89
N PRO A 98 13.58 6.33 -4.31
CA PRO A 98 13.68 6.59 -2.86
C PRO A 98 12.63 7.62 -2.42
N LEU A 99 11.92 7.39 -1.31
CA LEU A 99 10.98 8.38 -0.77
C LEU A 99 11.73 9.55 -0.12
N THR A 100 11.21 10.76 -0.30
CA THR A 100 11.67 11.91 0.48
C THR A 100 11.27 11.76 1.96
N PRO A 101 11.92 12.47 2.89
CA PRO A 101 11.52 12.45 4.30
C PRO A 101 10.05 12.85 4.53
N ALA A 102 9.54 13.79 3.74
CA ALA A 102 8.15 14.25 3.83
C ALA A 102 7.15 13.16 3.41
N GLU A 103 7.41 12.49 2.29
CA GLU A 103 6.61 11.36 1.79
C GLU A 103 6.67 10.19 2.78
N ARG A 104 7.89 9.81 3.21
CA ARG A 104 8.11 8.71 4.15
C ARG A 104 7.38 8.92 5.47
N GLY A 105 7.40 10.15 6.00
CA GLY A 105 6.68 10.51 7.23
C GLY A 105 5.16 10.60 7.10
N ALA A 106 4.62 10.55 5.88
CA ALA A 106 3.17 10.48 5.63
C ALA A 106 2.67 9.04 5.41
N LEU A 107 3.57 8.10 5.09
CA LEU A 107 3.25 6.78 4.57
C LEU A 107 2.25 5.99 5.44
N PHE A 108 2.45 5.95 6.76
CA PHE A 108 1.54 5.27 7.67
C PHE A 108 0.09 5.76 7.53
N LEU A 109 -0.08 7.08 7.48
CA LEU A 109 -1.40 7.70 7.40
C LEU A 109 -2.02 7.56 6.01
N LEU A 110 -1.19 7.54 4.95
CA LEU A 110 -1.62 7.26 3.59
C LEU A 110 -2.15 5.84 3.44
N VAL A 111 -1.46 4.84 3.99
CA VAL A 111 -1.92 3.44 3.99
C VAL A 111 -3.22 3.31 4.78
N CYS A 112 -3.32 3.94 5.96
CA CYS A 112 -4.59 3.97 6.72
C CYS A 112 -5.72 4.64 5.91
N GLY A 113 -5.39 5.72 5.19
CA GLY A 113 -6.32 6.44 4.32
C GLY A 113 -6.82 5.57 3.17
N ARG A 114 -5.92 4.81 2.51
CA ARG A 114 -6.30 3.89 1.43
C ARG A 114 -7.16 2.73 1.94
N PHE A 115 -6.87 2.18 3.12
CA PHE A 115 -7.80 1.23 3.77
C PHE A 115 -9.18 1.85 3.96
N CYS A 116 -9.26 3.08 4.50
CA CYS A 116 -10.54 3.75 4.69
C CYS A 116 -11.29 3.97 3.38
N GLN A 117 -10.59 4.42 2.33
CA GLN A 117 -11.17 4.61 1.00
C GLN A 117 -11.73 3.28 0.45
N SER A 118 -10.89 2.24 0.37
CA SER A 118 -11.28 0.94 -0.17
C SER A 118 -12.46 0.32 0.60
N LEU A 119 -12.41 0.32 1.94
CA LEU A 119 -13.45 -0.28 2.77
C LEU A 119 -14.79 0.47 2.71
N VAL A 120 -14.76 1.81 2.66
CA VAL A 120 -15.98 2.62 2.53
C VAL A 120 -16.58 2.47 1.14
N MET A 121 -15.75 2.47 0.10
CA MET A 121 -16.21 2.27 -1.28
C MET A 121 -16.80 0.87 -1.46
N ALA A 122 -16.14 -0.17 -0.96
CA ALA A 122 -16.68 -1.53 -0.98
C ALA A 122 -18.05 -1.63 -0.28
N ALA A 123 -18.18 -1.06 0.92
CA ALA A 123 -19.44 -1.03 1.65
C ALA A 123 -20.55 -0.26 0.91
N HIS A 124 -20.19 0.84 0.22
CA HIS A 124 -21.13 1.59 -0.60
C HIS A 124 -21.56 0.79 -1.83
N SER A 125 -20.62 0.21 -2.58
CA SER A 125 -20.89 -0.59 -3.77
C SER A 125 -21.73 -1.83 -3.45
N CYS A 126 -21.50 -2.51 -2.33
CA CYS A 126 -22.34 -3.63 -1.89
C CYS A 126 -23.80 -3.24 -1.64
N ARG A 127 -24.05 -1.99 -1.23
CA ARG A 127 -25.42 -1.50 -1.04
C ARG A 127 -26.12 -1.22 -2.37
N LEU A 128 -25.38 -0.83 -3.40
CA LEU A 128 -25.90 -0.57 -4.73
C LEU A 128 -26.06 -1.85 -5.55
N HIS A 129 -25.14 -2.79 -5.39
CA HIS A 129 -25.02 -4.04 -6.13
C HIS A 129 -24.89 -5.24 -5.17
N PRO A 130 -25.94 -5.56 -4.40
CA PRO A 130 -25.90 -6.65 -3.42
C PRO A 130 -25.60 -8.01 -4.05
N GLU A 131 -25.92 -8.21 -5.34
CA GLU A 131 -25.59 -9.40 -6.13
C GLU A 131 -24.07 -9.63 -6.26
N ASN A 132 -23.27 -8.56 -6.18
CA ASN A 132 -21.81 -8.62 -6.31
C ASN A 132 -21.09 -8.58 -4.94
N ALA A 133 -21.83 -8.68 -3.84
CA ALA A 133 -21.30 -8.47 -2.49
C ALA A 133 -20.14 -9.41 -2.14
N GLU A 134 -20.13 -10.66 -2.62
CA GLU A 134 -19.05 -11.60 -2.32
C GLU A 134 -17.71 -11.13 -2.90
N TYR A 135 -17.72 -10.63 -4.13
CA TYR A 135 -16.55 -10.09 -4.82
C TYR A 135 -16.11 -8.75 -4.20
N LEU A 136 -17.06 -7.83 -4.02
CA LEU A 136 -16.80 -6.50 -3.47
C LEU A 136 -16.29 -6.53 -2.03
N MET A 137 -16.58 -7.60 -1.28
CA MET A 137 -16.15 -7.76 0.10
C MET A 137 -14.83 -8.51 0.27
N ILE A 138 -14.17 -8.99 -0.79
CA ILE A 138 -12.90 -9.75 -0.68
C ILE A 138 -11.88 -8.96 0.17
N THR A 139 -11.60 -7.72 -0.21
CA THR A 139 -10.72 -6.81 0.55
C THR A 139 -11.31 -6.47 1.93
N ALA A 140 -12.62 -6.34 2.04
CA ALA A 140 -13.29 -5.99 3.29
C ALA A 140 -13.31 -7.10 4.35
N LYS A 141 -13.17 -8.37 3.95
CA LYS A 141 -13.15 -9.54 4.86
C LYS A 141 -12.07 -9.40 5.92
N THR A 142 -10.89 -8.87 5.56
CA THR A 142 -9.75 -8.73 6.47
C THR A 142 -9.31 -7.28 6.67
N GLY A 143 -9.63 -6.37 5.74
CA GLY A 143 -9.15 -4.98 5.77
C GLY A 143 -9.54 -4.21 7.02
N TRP A 144 -10.75 -4.40 7.57
CA TRP A 144 -11.14 -3.77 8.85
C TRP A 144 -10.21 -4.15 10.01
N ARG A 145 -9.86 -5.44 10.10
CA ARG A 145 -8.96 -5.98 11.12
C ARG A 145 -7.54 -5.44 10.96
N HIS A 146 -7.05 -5.34 9.72
CA HIS A 146 -5.72 -4.79 9.46
C HIS A 146 -5.63 -3.30 9.79
N LEU A 147 -6.63 -2.50 9.40
CA LEU A 147 -6.71 -1.09 9.76
C LEU A 147 -6.78 -0.89 11.28
N GLN A 148 -7.59 -1.69 11.99
CA GLN A 148 -7.65 -1.66 13.46
C GLN A 148 -6.29 -2.01 14.07
N ARG A 149 -5.61 -3.04 13.56
CA ARG A 149 -4.29 -3.46 14.04
C ARG A 149 -3.24 -2.36 13.85
N MET A 150 -3.21 -1.73 12.68
CA MET A 150 -2.33 -0.60 12.37
C MET A 150 -2.52 0.55 13.34
N LEU A 151 -3.77 0.94 13.59
CA LEU A 151 -4.09 2.04 14.50
C LEU A 151 -3.80 1.68 15.97
N ALA A 152 -3.94 0.41 16.36
CA ALA A 152 -3.63 -0.06 17.70
C ALA A 152 -2.11 -0.13 17.96
N LEU A 153 -1.32 -0.57 16.98
CA LEU A 153 0.15 -0.53 17.05
C LEU A 153 0.68 0.91 17.04
N GLY A 154 0.03 1.78 16.27
CA GLY A 154 0.40 3.18 16.15
C GLY A 154 1.54 3.41 15.14
N ARG A 155 1.67 4.68 14.72
CA ARG A 155 2.59 5.11 13.66
C ARG A 155 4.02 4.63 13.90
N ALA A 156 4.60 4.96 15.06
CA ALA A 156 6.02 4.69 15.34
C ALA A 156 6.37 3.20 15.28
N ALA A 157 5.52 2.33 15.82
CA ALA A 157 5.79 0.89 15.82
C ALA A 157 5.70 0.29 14.40
N VAL A 158 4.69 0.69 13.62
CA VAL A 158 4.52 0.23 12.24
C VAL A 158 5.65 0.75 11.34
N GLU A 159 5.96 2.03 11.44
CA GLU A 159 7.04 2.65 10.66
C GLU A 159 8.40 2.03 10.99
N GLU A 160 8.69 1.73 12.27
CA GLU A 160 9.91 1.03 12.62
C GLU A 160 9.96 -0.38 12.01
N THR A 161 8.85 -1.14 12.03
CA THR A 161 8.78 -2.43 11.34
C THR A 161 9.10 -2.28 9.85
N TRP A 162 8.43 -1.35 9.16
CA TRP A 162 8.64 -1.16 7.71
C TRP A 162 10.05 -0.69 7.39
N PHE A 163 10.55 0.31 8.10
CA PHE A 163 11.83 0.92 7.79
C PHE A 163 13.00 0.02 8.18
N ARG A 164 12.88 -0.77 9.26
CA ARG A 164 13.87 -1.78 9.61
C ARG A 164 13.96 -2.87 8.53
N THR A 165 12.81 -3.38 8.07
CA THR A 165 12.78 -4.37 6.98
C THR A 165 13.33 -3.77 5.68
N ALA A 166 12.94 -2.54 5.31
CA ALA A 166 13.48 -1.92 4.10
C ALA A 166 15.02 -1.74 4.16
N ARG A 167 15.56 -1.34 5.32
CA ARG A 167 17.02 -1.20 5.52
C ARG A 167 17.78 -2.51 5.38
N SER A 168 17.18 -3.66 5.72
CA SER A 168 17.88 -4.95 5.62
C SER A 168 18.18 -5.38 4.19
N TYR A 169 17.44 -4.84 3.20
CA TYR A 169 17.72 -5.08 1.77
C TYR A 169 18.91 -4.25 1.26
N GLY A 170 19.08 -3.01 1.74
CA GLY A 170 20.18 -2.13 1.33
C GLY A 170 21.55 -2.47 1.96
N SER A 171 21.59 -3.35 2.96
CA SER A 171 22.83 -3.76 3.64
C SER A 171 23.56 -4.90 2.93
N GLY A 172 23.07 -5.36 1.77
CA GLY A 172 23.59 -6.51 1.02
C GLY A 172 24.55 -6.18 -0.14
N ASP A 173 24.63 -4.92 -0.58
CA ASP A 173 25.40 -4.54 -1.80
C ASP A 173 26.83 -4.05 -1.51
N SER A 174 27.49 -4.64 -0.50
CA SER A 174 28.93 -4.45 -0.27
C SER A 174 29.69 -5.75 -0.57
N VAL A 175 29.81 -6.09 -1.86
CA VAL A 175 30.79 -7.06 -2.37
C VAL A 175 31.46 -6.48 -3.61
#